data_AF-A0A3E0K223-F1
#
_entry.id   AF-A0A3E0K223-F1
#
_cell.length_a   1.000
_cell.length_b   1.000
_cell.length_c   1.000
_cell.angle_alpha   90.00
_cell.angle_beta   90.00
_cell.angle_gamma   90.00
#
_symmetry.space_group_name_H-M   'P 1'
#
loop_
_entity.id
_entity.type
_entity.pdbx_description
1 polymer ?
#
loop_
_entity_poly.entity_id
_entity_poly.type
_entity_poly.pdbx_seq_one_letter_code
_entity_poly.pdbx_strand_id
1 'polypeptide(L)'
;MRWTAKDAALFAGERKYVDTLLIPFVPVTFGEGAKEAANSGEFVEILGHLLEKQFKGRVLLLPPYTYFAEFSGEKRRRLLDEWLHPVREADFRFVFFLSSDRSWKELLSDEDGEFLWVPSVPLEHLDEQNKRAIMENQAGQLLNIFVEKWQKAEISS
;
A
#
# COMPACT_ATOMS: atom_id res chain seq x y z
N MET A 1 12.45 -1.62 -2.26
CA MET A 1 12.88 -2.28 -1.02
C MET A 1 11.66 -2.68 -0.21
N ARG A 2 11.73 -3.77 0.54
CA ARG A 2 10.68 -4.16 1.50
C ARG A 2 11.16 -3.93 2.93
N TRP A 3 10.26 -3.80 3.88
CA TRP A 3 10.61 -3.71 5.29
C TRP A 3 11.06 -5.07 5.87
N THR A 4 12.25 -5.51 5.46
CA THR A 4 12.92 -6.70 5.95
C THR A 4 14.27 -6.30 6.53
N ALA A 5 14.84 -7.11 7.42
CA ALA A 5 16.14 -6.79 8.04
C ALA A 5 17.25 -6.51 7.01
N LYS A 6 17.28 -7.30 5.92
CA LYS A 6 18.25 -7.11 4.81
C LYS A 6 18.08 -5.76 4.14
N ASP A 7 16.86 -5.44 3.72
CA ASP A 7 16.57 -4.25 2.95
C ASP A 7 16.62 -2.97 3.82
N ALA A 8 16.24 -3.06 5.09
CA ALA A 8 16.35 -1.95 6.05
C ALA A 8 17.82 -1.56 6.30
N ALA A 9 18.73 -2.53 6.34
CA ALA A 9 20.17 -2.24 6.43
C ALA A 9 20.69 -1.52 5.18
N LEU A 10 20.19 -1.86 3.99
CA LEU A 10 20.54 -1.18 2.73
C LEU A 10 19.93 0.23 2.65
N PHE A 11 18.69 0.36 3.11
CA PHE A 11 17.93 1.61 3.09
C PHE A 11 18.65 2.77 3.76
N ALA A 12 19.35 2.53 4.87
CA ALA A 12 20.14 3.56 5.56
C ALA A 12 21.20 4.21 4.66
N GLY A 13 21.84 3.43 3.78
CA GLY A 13 22.82 3.93 2.81
C GLY A 13 22.22 4.46 1.50
N GLU A 14 21.04 3.97 1.13
CA GLU A 14 20.37 4.30 -0.14
C GLU A 14 19.20 5.28 0.01
N ARG A 15 19.00 5.86 1.21
CA ARG A 15 17.86 6.74 1.54
C ARG A 15 17.58 7.83 0.49
N LYS A 16 18.63 8.40 -0.10
CA LYS A 16 18.53 9.44 -1.15
C LYS A 16 17.88 8.98 -2.46
N TYR A 17 17.82 7.68 -2.73
CA TYR A 17 17.21 7.11 -3.93
C TYR A 17 15.79 6.60 -3.68
N VAL A 18 15.46 6.34 -2.42
CA VAL A 18 14.17 5.78 -2.00
C VAL A 18 13.27 6.91 -1.51
N ASP A 19 12.64 7.61 -2.46
CA ASP A 19 11.81 8.79 -2.22
C ASP A 19 10.30 8.47 -2.06
N THR A 20 9.91 7.21 -2.28
CA THR A 20 8.51 6.79 -2.32
C THR A 20 8.22 5.73 -1.26
N LEU A 21 7.18 5.94 -0.46
CA LEU A 21 6.67 4.99 0.51
C LEU A 21 5.37 4.36 0.00
N LEU A 22 5.24 3.04 0.12
CA LEU A 22 4.02 2.29 -0.17
C LEU A 22 3.55 1.59 1.11
N ILE A 23 2.32 1.88 1.52
CA ILE A 23 1.75 1.41 2.77
C ILE A 23 0.49 0.57 2.47
N PRO A 24 0.52 -0.75 2.66
CA PRO A 24 -0.66 -1.59 2.52
C PRO A 24 -1.61 -1.44 3.71
N PHE A 25 -2.92 -1.41 3.46
CA PHE A 25 -3.96 -1.34 4.47
C PHE A 25 -4.84 -2.57 4.37
N VAL A 26 -4.85 -3.38 5.42
CA VAL A 26 -5.49 -4.70 5.42
C VAL A 26 -6.51 -4.81 6.56
N PRO A 27 -7.80 -5.06 6.25
CA PRO A 27 -8.80 -5.29 7.26
C PRO A 27 -8.62 -6.67 7.92
N VAL A 28 -8.94 -6.74 9.20
CA VAL A 28 -9.05 -7.99 9.98
C VAL A 28 -10.43 -8.05 10.61
N THR A 29 -11.08 -9.19 10.53
CA THR A 29 -12.32 -9.47 11.28
C THR A 29 -12.40 -10.96 11.57
N PHE A 30 -13.01 -11.29 12.69
CA PHE A 30 -13.36 -12.68 13.05
C PHE A 30 -14.87 -12.94 12.96
N GLY A 31 -15.64 -11.92 12.55
CA GLY A 31 -17.08 -12.00 12.38
C GLY A 31 -17.49 -12.37 10.96
N GLU A 32 -18.67 -11.89 10.57
CA GLU A 32 -19.13 -11.98 9.18
C GLU A 32 -18.18 -11.20 8.26
N GLY A 33 -17.83 -11.76 7.10
CA GLY A 33 -16.88 -11.13 6.18
C GLY A 33 -15.40 -11.52 6.39
N ALA A 34 -15.08 -12.44 7.31
CA ALA A 34 -13.70 -12.83 7.60
C ALA A 34 -12.95 -13.38 6.37
N LYS A 35 -13.64 -14.17 5.53
CA LYS A 35 -13.06 -14.72 4.30
C LYS A 35 -12.73 -13.61 3.31
N GLU A 36 -13.63 -12.64 3.16
CA GLU A 36 -13.48 -11.48 2.28
C GLU A 36 -12.35 -10.58 2.76
N ALA A 37 -12.24 -10.35 4.08
CA ALA A 37 -11.14 -9.60 4.67
C ALA A 37 -9.78 -10.29 4.44
N ALA A 38 -9.72 -11.61 4.64
CA ALA A 38 -8.51 -12.40 4.36
C ALA A 38 -8.13 -12.34 2.87
N ASN A 39 -9.10 -12.56 1.97
CA ASN A 39 -8.89 -12.47 0.52
C ASN A 39 -8.40 -11.07 0.10
N SER A 40 -8.97 -10.02 0.68
CA SER A 40 -8.51 -8.65 0.47
C SER A 40 -7.07 -8.45 0.95
N GLY A 41 -6.72 -9.00 2.12
CA GLY A 41 -5.37 -8.91 2.67
C GLY A 41 -4.32 -9.57 1.79
N GLU A 42 -4.56 -10.83 1.40
CA GLU A 42 -3.66 -11.57 0.50
C GLU A 42 -3.46 -10.83 -0.82
N PHE A 43 -4.55 -10.33 -1.41
CA PHE A 43 -4.51 -9.60 -2.67
C PHE A 43 -3.66 -8.32 -2.56
N VAL A 44 -3.89 -7.51 -1.53
CA VAL A 44 -3.16 -6.26 -1.28
C VAL A 44 -1.67 -6.52 -1.03
N GLU A 45 -1.33 -7.57 -0.27
CA GLU A 45 0.06 -7.93 0.01
C GLU A 45 0.81 -8.38 -1.24
N ILE A 46 0.22 -9.28 -2.04
CA ILE A 46 0.82 -9.74 -3.29
C ILE A 46 1.02 -8.56 -4.24
N LEU A 47 0.04 -7.67 -4.34
CA LEU A 47 0.13 -6.50 -5.21
C LEU A 47 1.21 -5.51 -4.75
N GLY A 48 1.28 -5.24 -3.44
CA GLY A 48 2.33 -4.40 -2.86
C GLY A 48 3.73 -4.92 -3.17
N HIS A 49 3.94 -6.24 -3.07
CA HIS A 49 5.19 -6.89 -3.47
C HIS A 49 5.51 -6.73 -4.96
N LEU A 50 4.51 -6.86 -5.84
CA LEU A 50 4.72 -6.68 -7.27
C LEU A 50 5.10 -5.23 -7.60
N LEU A 51 4.42 -4.25 -7.01
CA LEU A 51 4.72 -2.83 -7.19
C LEU A 51 6.14 -2.49 -6.73
N GLU A 52 6.53 -2.94 -5.55
CA GLU A 52 7.90 -2.76 -5.04
C GLU A 52 8.93 -3.38 -5.99
N LYS A 53 8.65 -4.57 -6.52
CA LYS A 53 9.55 -5.27 -7.45
C LYS A 53 9.74 -4.51 -8.77
N GLN A 54 8.69 -3.85 -9.28
CA GLN A 54 8.76 -3.06 -10.52
C GLN A 54 9.53 -1.74 -10.31
N PHE A 55 9.45 -1.16 -9.11
CA PHE A 55 10.12 0.10 -8.75
C PHE A 55 11.29 -0.09 -7.77
N LYS A 56 12.04 -1.16 -7.95
CA LYS A 56 13.20 -1.48 -7.10
C LYS A 56 14.17 -0.31 -7.03
N GLY A 57 14.58 0.01 -5.80
CA GLY A 57 15.51 1.11 -5.51
C GLY A 57 14.86 2.48 -5.32
N ARG A 58 13.55 2.64 -5.61
CA ARG A 58 12.82 3.91 -5.40
C ARG A 58 11.67 3.80 -4.39
N VAL A 59 10.98 2.66 -4.36
CA VAL A 59 9.85 2.42 -3.45
C VAL A 59 10.30 1.64 -2.23
N LEU A 60 9.94 2.10 -1.03
CA LEU A 60 9.95 1.32 0.20
C LEU A 60 8.54 0.80 0.49
N LEU A 61 8.37 -0.52 0.53
CA LEU A 61 7.13 -1.16 0.95
C LEU A 61 7.19 -1.45 2.46
N LEU A 62 6.27 -0.85 3.21
CA LEU A 62 6.10 -1.15 4.64
C LEU A 62 5.30 -2.44 4.87
N PRO A 63 5.40 -3.03 6.07
CA PRO A 63 4.45 -4.04 6.50
C PRO A 63 3.04 -3.46 6.47
N PRO A 64 2.00 -4.30 6.27
CA PRO A 64 0.63 -3.82 6.27
C PRO A 64 0.25 -3.11 7.57
N TYR A 65 -0.39 -1.96 7.45
CA TYR A 65 -1.20 -1.39 8.51
C TYR A 65 -2.50 -2.21 8.62
N THR A 66 -2.60 -3.00 9.67
CA THR A 66 -3.80 -3.80 9.94
C THR A 66 -4.76 -3.06 10.85
N TYR A 67 -6.05 -3.25 10.62
CA TYR A 67 -7.10 -2.66 11.43
C TYR A 67 -8.29 -3.60 11.52
N PHE A 68 -9.01 -3.52 12.63
CA PHE A 68 -10.24 -4.30 12.79
C PHE A 68 -11.39 -3.65 12.03
N ALA A 69 -12.11 -4.45 11.24
CA ALA A 69 -13.25 -3.97 10.45
C ALA A 69 -14.35 -3.38 11.33
N GLU A 70 -14.45 -3.85 12.58
CA GLU A 70 -15.41 -3.42 13.60
C GLU A 70 -15.09 -2.04 14.18
N PHE A 71 -13.91 -1.47 13.91
CA PHE A 71 -13.60 -0.12 14.38
C PHE A 71 -14.45 0.93 13.64
N SER A 72 -15.12 1.78 14.42
CA SER A 72 -15.78 2.99 13.91
C SER A 72 -14.82 3.89 13.14
N GLY A 73 -15.33 4.70 12.21
CA GLY A 73 -14.53 5.67 11.45
C GLY A 73 -13.72 6.62 12.32
N GLU A 74 -14.27 7.13 13.42
CA GLU A 74 -13.54 8.01 14.37
C GLU A 74 -12.35 7.29 15.01
N LYS A 75 -12.55 6.06 15.48
CA LYS A 75 -11.47 5.23 16.03
C LYS A 75 -10.40 4.93 14.98
N ARG A 76 -10.80 4.59 13.74
CA ARG A 76 -9.87 4.35 12.63
C ARG A 76 -9.03 5.60 12.33
N ARG A 77 -9.66 6.77 12.25
CA ARG A 77 -9.00 8.07 12.07
C ARG A 77 -7.95 8.30 13.16
N ARG A 78 -8.34 8.22 14.42
CA ARG A 78 -7.45 8.53 15.55
C ARG A 78 -6.20 7.63 15.56
N LEU A 79 -6.41 6.32 15.39
CA LEU A 79 -5.30 5.35 15.34
C LEU A 79 -4.40 5.58 14.13
N LEU A 80 -4.99 5.94 12.98
CA LEU A 80 -4.23 6.26 11.79
C LEU A 80 -3.38 7.51 11.99
N ASP A 81 -3.92 8.57 12.58
CA ASP A 81 -3.20 9.83 12.81
C ASP A 81 -1.96 9.60 13.68
N GLU A 82 -2.12 8.82 14.75
CA GLU A 82 -1.00 8.40 15.62
C GLU A 82 0.03 7.56 14.85
N TRP A 83 -0.43 6.63 14.03
CA TRP A 83 0.44 5.73 13.27
C TRP A 83 1.20 6.45 12.14
N LEU A 84 0.59 7.46 11.50
CA LEU A 84 1.21 8.23 10.43
C LEU A 84 2.19 9.29 10.94
N HIS A 85 2.18 9.62 12.23
CA HIS A 85 3.08 10.65 12.76
C HIS A 85 4.57 10.39 12.44
N PRO A 86 5.15 9.20 12.71
CA PRO A 86 6.53 8.90 12.30
C PRO A 86 6.73 8.85 10.78
N VAL A 87 5.67 8.53 10.00
CA VAL A 87 5.73 8.51 8.55
C VAL A 87 5.92 9.93 8.00
N ARG A 88 5.22 10.92 8.57
CA ARG A 88 5.38 12.33 8.22
C ARG A 88 6.79 12.83 8.60
N GLU A 89 7.29 12.45 9.76
CA GLU A 89 8.64 12.81 10.21
C GLU A 89 9.74 12.18 9.33
N ALA A 90 9.44 11.05 8.69
CA ALA A 90 10.38 10.39 7.81
C ALA A 90 10.58 11.13 6.48
N ASP A 91 9.78 12.15 6.13
CA ASP A 91 9.96 13.02 4.95
C ASP A 91 10.13 12.25 3.62
N PHE A 92 9.23 11.32 3.34
CA PHE A 92 9.13 10.72 2.00
C PHE A 92 8.44 11.70 1.05
N ARG A 93 9.01 11.90 -0.14
CA ARG A 93 8.45 12.80 -1.16
C ARG A 93 7.08 12.33 -1.66
N PHE A 94 6.88 11.01 -1.73
CA PHE A 94 5.62 10.42 -2.16
C PHE A 94 5.20 9.34 -1.18
N VAL A 95 3.94 9.40 -0.74
CA VAL A 95 3.30 8.36 0.08
C VAL A 95 2.11 7.81 -0.67
N PHE A 96 2.06 6.50 -0.86
CA PHE A 96 0.96 5.78 -1.46
C PHE A 96 0.34 4.83 -0.45
N PHE A 97 -0.98 4.88 -0.32
CA PHE A 97 -1.77 3.99 0.52
C PHE A 97 -2.48 2.97 -0.37
N LEU A 98 -2.28 1.68 -0.16
CA LEU A 98 -2.87 0.62 -0.98
C LEU A 98 -3.92 -0.16 -0.18
N SER A 99 -5.17 -0.19 -0.64
CA SER A 99 -6.23 -0.96 0.01
C SER A 99 -7.33 -1.42 -0.94
N SER A 100 -8.07 -2.44 -0.54
CA SER A 100 -9.35 -2.78 -1.16
C SER A 100 -10.56 -2.22 -0.40
N ASP A 101 -10.36 -1.61 0.77
CA ASP A 101 -11.43 -0.98 1.55
C ASP A 101 -11.61 0.50 1.15
N ARG A 102 -12.71 0.80 0.47
CA ARG A 102 -13.03 2.16 -0.01
C ARG A 102 -13.24 3.17 1.13
N SER A 103 -13.57 2.72 2.34
CA SER A 103 -13.81 3.62 3.47
C SER A 103 -12.59 4.46 3.82
N TRP A 104 -11.38 4.00 3.46
CA TRP A 104 -10.16 4.76 3.63
C TRP A 104 -10.03 5.95 2.68
N LYS A 105 -10.77 6.01 1.57
CA LYS A 105 -10.68 7.14 0.64
C LYS A 105 -11.05 8.47 1.30
N GLU A 106 -12.13 8.47 2.07
CA GLU A 106 -12.60 9.66 2.80
C GLU A 106 -11.73 9.94 4.01
N LEU A 107 -11.24 8.89 4.69
CA LEU A 107 -10.31 9.08 5.79
C LEU A 107 -8.96 9.64 5.29
N LEU A 108 -8.45 9.21 4.15
CA LEU A 108 -7.15 9.71 3.67
C LEU A 108 -7.25 11.01 2.88
N SER A 109 -8.41 11.69 2.84
CA SER A 109 -8.60 12.90 2.02
C SER A 109 -7.70 14.07 2.42
N ASP A 110 -7.40 14.18 3.71
CA ASP A 110 -6.63 15.28 4.29
C ASP A 110 -5.16 14.89 4.48
N GLU A 111 -4.77 13.71 4.02
CA GLU A 111 -3.43 13.18 4.13
C GLU A 111 -2.59 13.56 2.92
N ASP A 112 -1.32 13.94 3.17
CA ASP A 112 -0.33 14.17 2.12
C ASP A 112 0.13 12.83 1.52
N GLY A 113 -0.74 12.20 0.74
CA GLY A 113 -0.51 10.93 0.07
C GLY A 113 -1.60 10.58 -0.94
N GLU A 114 -1.35 9.52 -1.71
CA GLU A 114 -2.25 9.08 -2.77
C GLU A 114 -2.91 7.75 -2.36
N PHE A 115 -4.23 7.71 -2.33
CA PHE A 115 -4.97 6.47 -2.04
C PHE A 115 -5.21 5.64 -3.31
N LEU A 116 -4.57 4.48 -3.36
CA LEU A 116 -4.71 3.47 -4.39
C LEU A 116 -5.76 2.45 -3.95
N TRP A 117 -6.99 2.64 -4.45
CA TRP A 117 -8.04 1.64 -4.26
C TRP A 117 -7.94 0.53 -5.30
N VAL A 118 -7.98 -0.73 -4.86
CA VAL A 118 -8.01 -1.89 -5.76
C VAL A 118 -9.15 -2.85 -5.41
N PRO A 119 -9.95 -3.31 -6.38
CA PRO A 119 -10.94 -4.35 -6.13
C PRO A 119 -10.23 -5.67 -5.85
N SER A 120 -10.39 -6.22 -4.65
CA SER A 120 -9.88 -7.55 -4.33
C SER A 120 -10.58 -8.60 -5.18
N VAL A 121 -9.82 -9.48 -5.82
CA VAL A 121 -10.34 -10.64 -6.56
C VAL A 121 -10.03 -11.90 -5.76
N PRO A 122 -10.99 -12.80 -5.51
CA PRO A 122 -10.71 -14.07 -4.85
C PRO A 122 -9.69 -14.89 -5.65
N LEU A 123 -8.54 -15.18 -5.04
CA LEU A 123 -7.46 -15.92 -5.69
C LEU A 123 -7.50 -17.43 -5.40
N GLU A 124 -8.23 -17.84 -4.36
CA GLU A 124 -8.23 -19.20 -3.79
C GLU A 124 -8.44 -20.35 -4.80
N HIS A 125 -9.27 -20.15 -5.83
CA HIS A 125 -9.62 -21.18 -6.81
C HIS A 125 -8.87 -21.06 -8.13
N LEU A 126 -8.02 -20.05 -8.27
CA LEU A 126 -7.26 -19.82 -9.49
C LEU A 126 -5.98 -20.66 -9.50
N ASP A 127 -5.60 -21.16 -10.67
CA ASP A 127 -4.26 -21.70 -10.86
C ASP A 127 -3.20 -20.59 -10.79
N GLU A 128 -1.95 -20.98 -10.57
CA GLU A 128 -0.84 -20.04 -10.38
C GLU A 128 -0.58 -19.15 -11.60
N GLN A 129 -0.85 -19.65 -12.81
CA GLN A 129 -0.66 -18.87 -14.04
C GLN A 129 -1.70 -17.75 -14.14
N ASN A 130 -2.97 -18.07 -13.88
CA ASN A 130 -4.07 -17.13 -13.88
C ASN A 130 -3.97 -16.12 -12.74
N LYS A 131 -3.60 -16.55 -11.52
CA LYS A 131 -3.28 -15.65 -10.41
C LYS A 131 -2.23 -14.63 -10.82
N ARG A 132 -1.10 -15.10 -11.36
CA ARG A 132 -0.01 -14.23 -11.80
C ARG A 132 -0.48 -13.23 -12.84
N ALA A 133 -1.19 -13.67 -13.87
CA ALA A 133 -1.66 -12.81 -14.95
C ALA A 133 -2.58 -11.69 -14.44
N ILE A 134 -3.51 -12.02 -13.53
CA ILE A 134 -4.40 -11.03 -12.90
C ILE A 134 -3.60 -10.03 -12.08
N MET A 135 -2.69 -10.51 -11.22
CA MET A 135 -1.91 -9.63 -10.35
C MET A 135 -0.96 -8.73 -11.14
N GLU A 136 -0.34 -9.23 -12.21
CA GLU A 136 0.52 -8.44 -13.09
C GLU A 136 -0.27 -7.37 -13.85
N ASN A 137 -1.47 -7.70 -14.32
CA ASN A 137 -2.36 -6.73 -14.96
C ASN A 137 -2.74 -5.59 -13.99
N GLN A 138 -3.16 -5.94 -12.78
CA GLN A 138 -3.54 -4.98 -11.75
C GLN A 138 -2.34 -4.12 -11.32
N ALA A 139 -1.15 -4.71 -11.17
CA ALA A 139 0.07 -3.97 -10.89
C ALA A 139 0.34 -2.95 -12.01
N GLY A 140 0.28 -3.39 -13.27
CA GLY A 140 0.53 -2.54 -14.44
C GLY A 140 -0.36 -1.30 -14.50
N GLN A 141 -1.64 -1.43 -14.15
CA GLN A 141 -2.56 -0.28 -14.07
C GLN A 141 -2.13 0.73 -13.02
N LEU A 142 -1.71 0.25 -11.84
CA LEU A 142 -1.24 1.12 -10.77
C LEU A 142 0.10 1.77 -11.08
N LEU A 143 1.03 1.11 -11.80
CA LEU A 143 2.33 1.69 -12.15
C LEU A 143 2.18 3.06 -12.83
N ASN A 144 1.16 3.21 -13.68
CA ASN A 144 0.89 4.47 -14.38
C ASN A 144 0.61 5.61 -13.39
N ILE A 145 -0.12 5.34 -12.30
CA ILE A 145 -0.44 6.34 -11.27
C ILE A 145 0.82 6.84 -10.58
N PHE A 146 1.76 5.94 -10.26
CA PHE A 146 3.05 6.31 -9.66
C PHE A 146 3.84 7.23 -10.60
N VAL A 147 3.99 6.80 -11.86
CA VAL A 147 4.76 7.55 -12.87
C VAL A 147 4.16 8.92 -13.12
N GLU A 148 2.84 9.03 -13.25
CA GLU A 148 2.15 10.30 -13.42
C GLU A 148 2.38 11.24 -12.23
N LYS A 149 2.31 10.72 -10.99
CA LYS A 149 2.55 11.51 -9.77
C LYS A 149 3.98 12.03 -9.72
N TRP A 150 4.96 11.17 -10.03
CA TRP A 150 6.37 11.54 -10.06
C TRP A 150 6.67 12.62 -11.12
N GLN A 151 6.16 12.44 -12.34
CA GLN A 151 6.34 13.41 -13.43
C GLN A 151 5.74 14.79 -13.10
N LYS A 152 4.53 14.83 -12.53
CA LYS A 152 3.89 16.09 -12.13
C LYS A 152 4.74 16.86 -11.11
N ALA A 153 5.33 16.15 -10.15
CA ALA A 153 6.19 16.76 -9.15
C ALA A 153 7.54 17.23 -9.72
N GLU A 154 8.10 16.52 -10.70
CA GLU A 154 9.35 16.90 -11.39
C GLU A 154 9.18 18.15 -12.27
N ILE A 155 8.00 18.34 -12.86
CA ILE A 155 7.70 19.55 -13.68
C ILE A 155 7.45 20.78 -12.81
N SER A 156 7.03 20.58 -11.56
CA SER A 156 6.67 21.67 -10.62
C SER A 156 7.81 22.09 -9.69
N SER A 157 8.99 21.46 -9.80
CA SER A 157 10.20 21.73 -9.00
C SER A 157 11.21 22.54 -9.81
#